data_AF-A0A7S2J1W7-F1
#
_entry.id   AF-A0A7S2J1W7-F1
#
_cell.length_a   1.000
_cell.length_b   1.000
_cell.length_c   1.000
_cell.angle_alpha   90.00
_cell.angle_beta   90.00
_cell.angle_gamma   90.00
#
_symmetry.space_group_name_H-M   'P 1'
#
loop_
_entity.id
_entity.type
_entity.pdbx_description
1 polymer ?
#
loop_
_entity_poly.entity_id
_entity_poly.type
_entity_poly.pdbx_seq_one_letter_code
_entity_poly.pdbx_strand_id
1 'polypeptide(L)'
;GAALRLALRRASPASEVDREAIRRHWFALDEEDRFDRLRFDDPVLVQRMHSHMNSLCRNELWCRRNLLGGLTKPKGDAGLEEEPERLRGFGFECPAETDCVGRQQGPIAFAAVPTLAASPQLFEDLESALGGPLLSDRPALQRGDWAVIVEDTPSSWKELQQQAMRLVELALFASFQDARARGAINGAVADASSEAGAEAAAAAAQLEAEDAEAAAAADKAAAKRMKRKAKKAKSGGGGAGGGGGGIVAE
;
A
#
# COMPACT_ATOMS: atom_id res chain seq x y z
N GLY A 1 -16.12 -18.82 -7.99
CA GLY A 1 -16.87 -20.10 -7.92
C GLY A 1 -17.16 -20.55 -6.48
N ALA A 2 -17.55 -21.81 -6.28
CA ALA A 2 -17.75 -22.39 -4.94
C ALA A 2 -16.46 -22.36 -4.08
N ALA A 3 -15.30 -22.47 -4.73
CA ALA A 3 -13.97 -22.33 -4.10
C ALA A 3 -13.78 -20.96 -3.45
N LEU A 4 -14.09 -19.87 -4.16
CA LEU A 4 -14.04 -18.51 -3.62
C LEU A 4 -14.89 -18.36 -2.36
N ARG A 5 -16.10 -18.92 -2.33
CA ARG A 5 -16.97 -18.85 -1.13
C ARG A 5 -16.38 -19.59 0.07
N LEU A 6 -15.68 -20.71 -0.16
CA LEU A 6 -14.99 -21.45 0.89
C LEU A 6 -13.76 -20.68 1.40
N ALA A 7 -12.98 -20.11 0.49
CA ALA A 7 -11.81 -19.29 0.82
C ALA A 7 -12.22 -18.04 1.64
N LEU A 8 -13.28 -17.35 1.22
CA LEU A 8 -13.84 -16.20 1.94
C LEU A 8 -14.33 -16.54 3.34
N ARG A 9 -14.84 -17.75 3.58
CA ARG A 9 -15.25 -18.20 4.92
C ARG A 9 -14.07 -18.45 5.86
N ARG A 10 -12.89 -18.71 5.32
CA ARG A 10 -11.64 -18.92 6.07
C ARG A 10 -10.84 -17.63 6.25
N ALA A 11 -11.19 -16.58 5.53
CA ALA A 11 -10.49 -15.31 5.60
C ALA A 11 -10.75 -14.64 6.97
N SER A 12 -9.68 -14.19 7.60
CA SER A 12 -9.79 -13.37 8.81
C SER A 12 -10.37 -11.98 8.46
N PRO A 13 -11.21 -11.38 9.31
CA PRO A 13 -11.71 -10.04 9.10
C PRO A 13 -10.53 -9.05 9.09
N ALA A 14 -10.42 -8.27 8.01
CA ALA A 14 -9.32 -7.32 7.80
C ALA A 14 -9.40 -6.06 8.69
N SER A 15 -10.44 -5.90 9.50
CA SER A 15 -10.74 -4.67 10.25
C SER A 15 -9.78 -4.38 11.42
N GLU A 16 -8.81 -5.24 11.71
CA GLU A 16 -7.88 -5.09 12.82
C GLU A 16 -6.41 -5.22 12.40
N VAL A 17 -6.09 -4.89 11.15
CA VAL A 17 -4.72 -4.98 10.64
C VAL A 17 -3.96 -3.69 10.89
N ASP A 18 -2.96 -3.72 11.78
CA ASP A 18 -2.00 -2.63 11.96
C ASP A 18 -1.05 -2.55 10.75
N ARG A 19 -1.37 -1.64 9.83
CA ARG A 19 -0.61 -1.40 8.60
C ARG A 19 0.82 -0.96 8.88
N GLU A 20 1.01 -0.11 9.90
CA GLU A 20 2.34 0.38 10.27
C GLU A 20 3.20 -0.73 10.84
N ALA A 21 2.61 -1.68 11.59
CA ALA A 21 3.34 -2.85 12.05
C ALA A 21 3.78 -3.76 10.90
N ILE A 22 2.94 -3.96 9.88
CA ILE A 22 3.32 -4.71 8.67
C ILE A 22 4.45 -3.99 7.93
N ARG A 23 4.33 -2.67 7.75
CA ARG A 23 5.33 -1.86 7.06
C ARG A 23 6.68 -1.91 7.77
N ARG A 24 6.70 -1.70 9.09
CA ARG A 24 7.90 -1.83 9.93
C ARG A 24 8.49 -3.23 9.85
N HIS A 25 7.66 -4.26 9.93
CA HIS A 25 8.11 -5.65 9.79
C HIS A 25 8.77 -5.89 8.44
N TRP A 26 8.12 -5.49 7.34
CA TRP A 26 8.65 -5.68 5.99
C TRP A 26 10.01 -5.03 5.80
N PHE A 27 10.15 -3.77 6.25
CA PHE A 27 11.42 -3.05 6.14
C PHE A 27 12.50 -3.53 7.11
N ALA A 28 12.15 -4.31 8.13
CA ALA A 28 13.11 -4.96 9.01
C ALA A 28 13.68 -6.27 8.42
N LEU A 29 13.01 -6.86 7.43
CA LEU A 29 13.54 -8.02 6.69
C LEU A 29 14.71 -7.58 5.79
N ASP A 30 15.67 -8.48 5.57
CA ASP A 30 16.71 -8.29 4.57
C ASP A 30 16.16 -8.45 3.14
N GLU A 31 16.96 -8.11 2.14
CA GLU A 31 16.52 -8.15 0.74
C GLU A 31 16.23 -9.57 0.26
N GLU A 32 17.01 -10.56 0.73
CA GLU A 32 16.85 -11.97 0.39
C GLU A 32 15.53 -12.52 0.94
N ASP A 33 15.22 -12.28 2.22
CA ASP A 33 13.95 -12.67 2.83
C ASP A 33 12.79 -12.00 2.10
N ARG A 34 12.88 -10.71 1.77
CA ARG A 34 11.80 -10.01 1.03
C ARG A 34 11.55 -10.67 -0.32
N PHE A 35 12.60 -11.00 -1.06
CA PHE A 35 12.48 -11.67 -2.34
C PHE A 35 11.86 -13.06 -2.20
N ASP A 36 12.33 -13.86 -1.24
CA ASP A 36 11.81 -15.20 -0.95
C ASP A 36 10.33 -15.18 -0.56
N ARG A 37 9.89 -14.15 0.19
CA ARG A 37 8.47 -13.97 0.54
C ARG A 37 7.60 -13.61 -0.66
N LEU A 38 8.17 -12.98 -1.69
CA LEU A 38 7.49 -12.65 -2.96
C LEU A 38 7.73 -13.69 -4.06
N ARG A 39 8.21 -14.88 -3.69
CA ARG A 39 8.33 -16.04 -4.55
C ARG A 39 7.14 -16.97 -4.36
N PHE A 40 6.38 -17.16 -5.42
CA PHE A 40 5.15 -17.96 -5.46
C PHE A 40 5.42 -19.28 -6.18
N ASP A 41 5.45 -20.36 -5.42
CA ASP A 41 5.80 -21.72 -5.85
C ASP A 41 4.58 -22.67 -5.98
N ASP A 42 3.36 -22.17 -5.77
CA ASP A 42 2.13 -22.94 -5.99
C ASP A 42 1.98 -23.25 -7.50
N PRO A 43 2.03 -24.52 -7.92
CA PRO A 43 2.00 -24.89 -9.34
C PRO A 43 0.73 -24.43 -10.04
N VAL A 44 -0.41 -24.40 -9.34
CA VAL A 44 -1.68 -23.97 -9.94
C VAL A 44 -1.66 -22.47 -10.20
N LEU A 45 -1.14 -21.69 -9.25
CA LEU A 45 -0.98 -20.25 -9.38
C LEU A 45 0.01 -19.91 -10.51
N VAL A 46 1.18 -20.54 -10.51
CA VAL A 46 2.24 -20.32 -11.50
C VAL A 46 1.73 -20.63 -12.91
N GLN A 47 1.07 -21.77 -13.09
CA GLN A 47 0.51 -22.17 -14.37
C GLN A 47 -0.57 -21.19 -14.86
N ARG A 48 -1.43 -20.69 -13.97
CA ARG A 48 -2.47 -19.71 -14.31
C ARG A 48 -1.88 -18.37 -14.71
N MET A 49 -0.97 -17.82 -13.91
CA MET A 49 -0.28 -16.55 -14.22
C MET A 49 0.45 -16.64 -15.56
N HIS A 50 1.14 -17.75 -15.81
CA HIS A 50 1.83 -17.98 -17.08
C HIS A 50 0.85 -18.07 -18.26
N SER A 51 -0.29 -18.75 -18.07
CA SER A 51 -1.34 -18.85 -19.09
C SER A 51 -1.97 -17.49 -19.41
N HIS A 52 -2.25 -16.69 -18.39
CA HIS A 52 -2.80 -15.34 -18.53
C HIS A 52 -1.86 -14.43 -19.30
N MET A 53 -0.58 -14.40 -18.92
CA MET A 53 0.45 -13.64 -19.63
C MET A 53 0.56 -14.05 -21.10
N ASN A 54 0.60 -15.35 -21.40
CA ASN A 54 0.65 -15.84 -22.77
C ASN A 54 -0.59 -15.48 -23.59
N SER A 55 -1.77 -15.51 -22.96
CA SER A 55 -3.03 -15.11 -23.60
C SER A 55 -2.99 -13.64 -24.01
N LEU A 56 -2.58 -12.75 -23.09
CA LEU A 56 -2.44 -11.31 -23.37
C LEU A 56 -1.40 -11.04 -24.45
N CYS A 57 -0.21 -11.65 -24.38
CA CYS A 57 0.81 -11.55 -25.43
C CYS A 57 0.30 -11.98 -26.81
N ARG A 58 -0.46 -13.08 -26.90
CA ARG A 58 -1.05 -13.53 -28.16
C ARG A 58 -2.07 -12.55 -28.70
N ASN A 59 -2.92 -12.01 -27.84
CA ASN A 59 -3.91 -11.00 -28.22
C ASN A 59 -3.23 -9.73 -28.76
N GLU A 60 -2.16 -9.26 -28.11
CA GLU A 60 -1.38 -8.12 -28.60
C GLU A 60 -0.73 -8.38 -29.96
N LEU A 61 -0.07 -9.52 -30.13
CA LEU A 61 0.55 -9.91 -31.40
C LEU A 61 -0.49 -10.01 -32.51
N TRP A 62 -1.66 -10.57 -32.21
CA TRP A 62 -2.77 -10.64 -33.15
C TRP A 62 -3.27 -9.25 -33.56
N CYS A 63 -3.48 -8.35 -32.58
CA CYS A 63 -3.85 -6.96 -32.84
C CYS A 63 -2.80 -6.23 -33.71
N ARG A 64 -1.51 -6.33 -33.37
CA ARG A 64 -0.41 -5.72 -34.13
C ARG A 64 -0.34 -6.24 -35.56
N ARG A 65 -0.49 -7.56 -35.76
CA ARG A 65 -0.51 -8.18 -37.09
C ARG A 65 -1.67 -7.68 -37.95
N ASN A 66 -2.87 -7.52 -37.37
CA ASN A 66 -4.05 -7.04 -38.10
C ASN A 66 -3.97 -5.54 -38.42
N LEU A 67 -3.35 -4.75 -37.54
CA LEU A 67 -3.05 -3.32 -37.78
C LEU A 67 -2.08 -3.14 -38.96
N LEU A 68 -0.97 -3.90 -38.97
CA LEU A 68 0.01 -3.87 -40.08
C LEU A 68 -0.55 -4.40 -41.40
N GLY A 69 -1.53 -5.32 -41.34
CA GLY A 69 -2.24 -5.85 -42.51
C GLY A 69 -3.22 -4.88 -43.17
N GLY A 70 -3.33 -3.62 -42.69
CA GLY A 70 -4.19 -2.60 -43.29
C GLY A 70 -5.70 -2.81 -43.10
N LEU A 71 -6.09 -3.82 -42.32
CA LEU A 71 -7.51 -4.15 -42.08
C LEU A 71 -8.19 -3.17 -41.11
N THR A 72 -7.42 -2.52 -40.25
CA THR A 72 -7.91 -1.49 -39.33
C THR A 72 -6.98 -0.29 -39.39
N LYS A 73 -7.38 0.78 -40.10
CA LYS A 73 -6.67 2.06 -39.96
C LYS A 73 -6.82 2.53 -38.51
N PRO A 74 -5.72 2.83 -37.79
CA PRO A 74 -5.82 3.45 -36.48
C PRO A 74 -6.61 4.74 -36.63
N LYS A 75 -7.78 4.78 -36.01
CA LYS A 75 -8.71 5.91 -36.12
C LYS A 75 -8.28 6.97 -35.12
N GLY A 76 -7.35 7.83 -35.55
CA GLY A 76 -7.02 9.05 -34.83
C GLY A 76 -5.57 9.14 -34.40
N ASP A 77 -5.04 10.34 -34.56
CA ASP A 77 -3.73 10.88 -34.17
C ASP A 77 -3.60 10.99 -32.63
N ALA A 78 -3.99 9.94 -31.90
CA ALA A 78 -3.81 9.83 -30.46
C ALA A 78 -2.34 9.51 -30.23
N GLY A 79 -1.56 10.58 -30.04
CA GLY A 79 -0.11 10.55 -29.98
C GLY A 79 0.42 9.48 -29.04
N LEU A 80 1.37 8.67 -29.54
CA LEU A 80 2.27 7.79 -28.80
C LEU A 80 1.72 7.39 -27.42
N GLU A 81 0.54 6.76 -27.38
CA GLU A 81 0.03 6.20 -26.14
C GLU A 81 1.07 5.17 -25.69
N GLU A 82 1.55 5.36 -24.46
CA GLU A 82 2.57 4.54 -23.82
C GLU A 82 2.31 3.07 -24.15
N GLU A 83 3.33 2.37 -24.67
CA GLU A 83 3.18 0.95 -25.00
C GLU A 83 2.51 0.25 -23.81
N PRO A 84 1.50 -0.60 -24.07
CA PRO A 84 0.77 -1.27 -23.01
C PRO A 84 1.78 -1.88 -22.04
N GLU A 85 1.82 -1.32 -20.83
CA GLU A 85 2.85 -1.69 -19.87
C GLU A 85 2.64 -3.15 -19.52
N ARG A 86 3.51 -4.01 -20.09
CA ARG A 86 3.59 -5.42 -19.71
C ARG A 86 3.75 -5.54 -18.20
N LEU A 87 3.42 -6.71 -17.66
CA LEU A 87 3.53 -7.00 -16.22
C LEU A 87 4.89 -6.52 -15.65
N ARG A 88 4.87 -5.45 -14.86
CA ARG A 88 6.08 -4.77 -14.38
C ARG A 88 6.48 -5.29 -13.02
N GLY A 89 7.78 -5.55 -12.87
CA GLY A 89 8.36 -5.96 -11.61
C GLY A 89 8.08 -7.41 -11.24
N PHE A 90 7.65 -8.24 -12.19
CA PHE A 90 7.45 -9.68 -12.00
C PHE A 90 8.08 -10.49 -13.12
N GLY A 91 8.41 -11.74 -12.80
CA GLY A 91 8.96 -12.70 -13.75
C GLY A 91 8.58 -14.13 -13.40
N PHE A 92 8.95 -15.04 -14.29
CA PHE A 92 8.86 -16.46 -14.05
C PHE A 92 10.27 -17.05 -13.88
N GLU A 93 10.43 -17.87 -12.86
CA GLU A 93 11.60 -18.73 -12.73
C GLU A 93 11.37 -19.98 -13.57
N CYS A 94 12.25 -20.19 -14.55
CA CYS A 94 12.25 -21.41 -15.35
C CYS A 94 13.47 -22.25 -14.96
N PRO A 95 13.35 -23.59 -14.87
CA PRO A 95 14.50 -24.47 -14.73
C PRO A 95 15.50 -24.20 -15.86
N ALA A 96 16.78 -24.10 -15.52
CA ALA A 96 17.85 -23.95 -16.51
C ALA A 96 17.99 -25.22 -17.38
N GLU A 97 17.61 -26.36 -16.82
CA GLU A 97 17.73 -27.66 -17.48
C GLU A 97 16.58 -27.88 -18.47
N THR A 98 16.94 -28.39 -19.65
CA THR A 98 15.98 -28.95 -20.60
C THR A 98 15.70 -30.39 -20.24
N ASP A 99 14.51 -30.89 -20.55
CA ASP A 99 14.22 -32.31 -20.37
C ASP A 99 15.11 -33.19 -21.28
N CYS A 100 15.05 -34.52 -21.11
CA CYS A 100 15.84 -35.45 -21.93
C CYS A 100 15.52 -35.41 -23.44
N VAL A 101 14.48 -34.67 -23.84
CA VAL A 101 14.04 -34.47 -25.24
C VAL A 101 14.40 -33.05 -25.72
N GLY A 102 15.11 -32.26 -24.92
CA GLY A 102 15.49 -30.88 -25.24
C GLY A 102 14.33 -29.88 -25.15
N ARG A 103 13.21 -30.24 -24.51
CA ARG A 103 12.09 -29.32 -24.28
C ARG A 103 12.38 -28.46 -23.07
N GLN A 104 12.12 -27.17 -23.21
CA GLN A 104 12.15 -26.25 -22.09
C GLN A 104 11.04 -26.61 -21.11
N GLN A 105 11.42 -26.81 -19.84
CA GLN A 105 10.44 -27.03 -18.78
C GLN A 105 9.61 -25.77 -18.56
N GLY A 106 8.37 -25.96 -18.10
CA GLY A 106 7.50 -24.85 -17.71
C GLY A 106 8.07 -24.07 -16.51
N PRO A 107 7.51 -22.89 -16.22
CA PRO A 107 7.94 -22.12 -15.06
C PRO A 107 7.62 -22.87 -13.75
N ILE A 108 8.55 -22.79 -12.79
CA ILE A 108 8.43 -23.42 -11.47
C ILE A 108 7.99 -22.44 -10.39
N ALA A 109 8.25 -21.15 -10.59
CA ALA A 109 7.81 -20.11 -9.69
C ALA A 109 7.44 -18.85 -10.48
N PHE A 110 6.53 -18.08 -9.90
CA PHE A 110 6.25 -16.71 -10.27
C PHE A 110 6.83 -15.83 -9.16
N ALA A 111 7.62 -14.82 -9.47
CA ALA A 111 8.33 -14.04 -8.47
C ALA A 111 8.33 -12.55 -8.79
N ALA A 112 8.30 -11.71 -7.76
CA ALA A 112 8.65 -10.31 -7.89
C ALA A 112 10.13 -10.18 -8.24
N VAL A 113 10.50 -9.19 -9.06
CA VAL A 113 11.92 -8.90 -9.30
C VAL A 113 12.54 -8.25 -8.07
N PRO A 114 13.87 -8.38 -7.84
CA PRO A 114 14.53 -7.79 -6.67
C PRO A 114 14.30 -6.29 -6.51
N THR A 115 14.24 -5.53 -7.62
CA THR A 115 14.00 -4.09 -7.57
C THR A 115 12.61 -3.72 -7.04
N LEU A 116 11.60 -4.56 -7.27
CA LEU A 116 10.26 -4.38 -6.70
C LEU A 116 10.25 -4.74 -5.22
N ALA A 117 10.85 -5.88 -4.85
CA ALA A 117 10.91 -6.36 -3.47
C ALA A 117 11.64 -5.39 -2.52
N ALA A 118 12.70 -4.75 -3.02
CA ALA A 118 13.50 -3.77 -2.29
C ALA A 118 12.96 -2.33 -2.41
N SER A 119 11.87 -2.09 -3.14
CA SER A 119 11.35 -0.74 -3.37
C SER A 119 10.93 -0.08 -2.05
N PRO A 120 11.41 1.14 -1.74
CA PRO A 120 10.93 1.91 -0.59
C PRO A 120 9.48 2.39 -0.79
N GLN A 121 9.00 2.43 -2.04
CA GLN A 121 7.66 2.88 -2.42
C GLN A 121 6.69 1.71 -2.63
N LEU A 122 7.08 0.48 -2.25
CA LEU A 122 6.27 -0.72 -2.51
C LEU A 122 4.83 -0.59 -2.01
N PHE A 123 4.61 0.02 -0.85
CA PHE A 123 3.28 0.19 -0.26
C PHE A 123 2.46 1.22 -1.04
N GLU A 124 3.06 2.34 -1.42
CA GLU A 124 2.44 3.38 -2.25
C GLU A 124 2.03 2.81 -3.62
N ASP A 125 2.93 2.06 -4.26
CA ASP A 125 2.69 1.38 -5.53
C ASP A 125 1.53 0.38 -5.42
N LEU A 126 1.46 -0.34 -4.29
CA LEU A 126 0.42 -1.31 -4.00
C LEU A 126 -0.94 -0.65 -3.77
N GLU A 127 -0.99 0.41 -2.96
CA GLU A 127 -2.23 1.14 -2.69
C GLU A 127 -2.75 1.84 -3.95
N SER A 128 -1.85 2.39 -4.76
CA SER A 128 -2.17 2.99 -6.07
C SER A 128 -2.73 1.95 -7.04
N ALA A 129 -2.07 0.79 -7.17
CA ALA A 129 -2.51 -0.26 -8.08
C ALA A 129 -3.85 -0.89 -7.66
N LEU A 130 -4.07 -1.06 -6.36
CA LEU A 130 -5.28 -1.69 -5.80
C LEU A 130 -6.42 -0.70 -5.52
N GLY A 131 -6.17 0.61 -5.62
CA GLY A 131 -7.19 1.65 -5.46
C GLY A 131 -7.65 1.83 -4.02
N GLY A 132 -6.79 1.55 -3.05
CA GLY A 132 -7.13 1.68 -1.64
C GLY A 132 -6.04 1.17 -0.71
N PRO A 133 -6.10 1.54 0.58
CA PRO A 133 -5.01 1.25 1.50
C PRO A 133 -4.89 -0.25 1.79
N LEU A 134 -3.74 -0.68 2.32
CA LEU A 134 -3.43 -2.09 2.57
C LEU A 134 -4.59 -2.82 3.30
N LEU A 135 -5.05 -3.91 2.69
CA LEU A 135 -6.15 -4.79 3.13
C LEU A 135 -7.50 -4.11 3.40
N SER A 136 -7.75 -2.92 2.84
CA SER A 136 -9.08 -2.31 2.89
C SER A 136 -10.10 -3.15 2.11
N ASP A 137 -11.09 -3.69 2.83
CA ASP A 137 -12.22 -4.45 2.28
C ASP A 137 -11.83 -5.70 1.46
N ARG A 138 -10.59 -6.17 1.63
CA ARG A 138 -10.05 -7.33 0.91
C ARG A 138 -9.87 -8.51 1.88
N PRO A 139 -10.28 -9.72 1.49
CA PRO A 139 -10.16 -10.89 2.34
C PRO A 139 -8.70 -11.29 2.51
N ALA A 140 -8.29 -11.53 3.75
CA ALA A 140 -6.96 -12.02 4.06
C ALA A 140 -6.90 -13.55 3.83
N LEU A 141 -6.52 -13.96 2.62
CA LEU A 141 -6.47 -15.36 2.21
C LEU A 141 -5.20 -16.05 2.71
N GLN A 142 -5.34 -17.33 3.07
CA GLN A 142 -4.21 -18.21 3.40
C GLN A 142 -3.40 -18.54 2.15
N ARG A 143 -2.09 -18.83 2.31
CA ARG A 143 -1.16 -19.08 1.19
C ARG A 143 -1.64 -20.17 0.22
N GLY A 144 -2.26 -21.23 0.75
CA GLY A 144 -2.83 -22.31 -0.06
C GLY A 144 -4.06 -21.95 -0.89
N ASP A 145 -4.69 -20.81 -0.62
CA ASP A 145 -5.88 -20.33 -1.35
C ASP A 145 -5.55 -19.17 -2.31
N TRP A 146 -4.28 -18.79 -2.48
CA TRP A 146 -3.88 -17.65 -3.32
C TRP A 146 -4.17 -17.84 -4.81
N ALA A 147 -4.21 -19.09 -5.30
CA ALA A 147 -4.60 -19.39 -6.68
C ALA A 147 -6.02 -18.91 -7.04
N VAL A 148 -6.89 -18.68 -6.04
CA VAL A 148 -8.24 -18.14 -6.24
C VAL A 148 -8.21 -16.71 -6.79
N ILE A 149 -7.17 -15.93 -6.49
CA ILE A 149 -7.02 -14.53 -6.96
C ILE A 149 -6.86 -14.47 -8.48
N VAL A 150 -6.25 -15.51 -9.04
CA VAL A 150 -5.95 -15.65 -10.47
C VAL A 150 -6.90 -16.65 -11.15
N GLU A 151 -8.03 -16.98 -10.50
CA GLU A 151 -9.09 -17.83 -11.08
C GLU A 151 -9.71 -17.15 -12.31
N ASP A 152 -9.94 -15.84 -12.23
CA ASP A 152 -10.48 -15.06 -13.33
C ASP A 152 -9.38 -14.70 -14.35
N THR A 153 -9.65 -14.94 -15.63
CA THR A 153 -8.74 -14.59 -16.72
C THR A 153 -8.76 -13.07 -16.95
N PRO A 154 -7.62 -12.37 -16.79
CA PRO A 154 -7.56 -10.93 -17.03
C PRO A 154 -7.73 -10.63 -18.51
N SER A 155 -8.48 -9.56 -18.80
CA SER A 155 -8.73 -9.04 -20.14
C SER A 155 -7.67 -8.03 -20.59
N SER A 156 -6.87 -7.52 -19.65
CA SER A 156 -5.82 -6.51 -19.90
C SER A 156 -4.58 -6.72 -19.02
N TRP A 157 -3.46 -6.11 -19.39
CA TRP A 157 -2.24 -6.09 -18.57
C TRP A 157 -2.44 -5.42 -17.21
N LYS A 158 -3.25 -4.36 -17.17
CA LYS A 158 -3.58 -3.67 -15.92
C LYS A 158 -4.30 -4.60 -14.94
N GLU A 159 -5.24 -5.40 -15.42
CA GLU A 159 -5.93 -6.40 -14.58
C GLU A 159 -4.96 -7.49 -14.09
N LEU A 160 -4.05 -7.97 -14.96
CA LEU A 160 -3.02 -8.93 -14.55
C LEU A 160 -2.05 -8.32 -13.52
N GLN A 161 -1.64 -7.06 -13.69
CA GLN A 161 -0.84 -6.32 -12.72
C GLN A 161 -1.56 -6.21 -11.38
N GLN A 162 -2.86 -5.89 -11.38
CA GLN A 162 -3.66 -5.85 -10.15
C GLN A 162 -3.73 -7.21 -9.45
N GLN A 163 -3.90 -8.30 -10.20
CA GLN A 163 -3.85 -9.66 -9.64
C GLN A 163 -2.48 -9.95 -9.00
N ALA A 164 -1.38 -9.58 -9.66
CA ALA A 164 -0.03 -9.73 -9.11
C ALA A 164 0.19 -8.88 -7.85
N MET A 165 -0.26 -7.61 -7.84
CA MET A 165 -0.17 -6.74 -6.66
C MET A 165 -1.03 -7.23 -5.48
N ARG A 166 -2.16 -7.90 -5.74
CA ARG A 166 -2.93 -8.58 -4.68
C ARG A 166 -2.15 -9.75 -4.07
N LEU A 167 -1.38 -10.49 -4.87
CA LEU A 167 -0.51 -11.55 -4.35
C LEU A 167 0.58 -10.97 -3.44
N VAL A 168 1.18 -9.83 -3.83
CA VAL A 168 2.14 -9.10 -2.99
C VAL A 168 1.49 -8.68 -1.68
N GLU A 169 0.31 -8.06 -1.71
CA GLU A 169 -0.42 -7.66 -0.49
C GLU A 169 -0.61 -8.82 0.49
N LEU A 170 -1.04 -9.98 0.00
CA LEU A 170 -1.21 -11.16 0.83
C LEU A 170 0.09 -11.74 1.34
N ALA A 171 1.17 -11.68 0.54
CA ALA A 171 2.49 -12.12 0.96
C ALA A 171 3.06 -11.24 2.09
N LEU A 172 2.90 -9.91 2.00
CA LEU A 172 3.25 -8.96 3.06
C LEU A 172 2.48 -9.26 4.35
N PHE A 173 1.19 -9.58 4.24
CA PHE A 173 0.37 -9.90 5.39
C PHE A 173 0.72 -11.26 6.00
N ALA A 174 0.98 -12.27 5.16
CA ALA A 174 1.35 -13.60 5.60
C ALA A 174 2.71 -13.61 6.30
N SER A 175 3.71 -12.87 5.79
CA SER A 175 5.03 -12.76 6.45
C SER A 175 4.92 -12.16 7.84
N PHE A 176 4.11 -11.10 7.99
CA PHE A 176 3.83 -10.49 9.29
C PHE A 176 3.13 -11.46 10.26
N GLN A 177 2.11 -12.19 9.79
CA GLN A 177 1.43 -13.20 10.60
C GLN A 177 2.38 -14.33 11.04
N ASP A 178 3.24 -14.81 10.14
CA ASP A 178 4.24 -15.83 10.44
C ASP A 178 5.21 -15.35 11.52
N ALA A 179 5.70 -14.12 11.39
CA ALA A 179 6.61 -13.51 12.37
C ALA A 179 5.93 -13.30 13.73
N ARG A 180 4.66 -12.91 13.74
CA ARG A 180 3.84 -12.80 14.96
C ARG A 180 3.64 -14.15 15.63
N ALA A 181 3.30 -15.19 14.86
CA ALA A 181 3.10 -16.55 15.35
C ALA A 181 4.38 -17.17 15.95
N ARG A 182 5.55 -16.81 15.40
CA ARG A 182 6.87 -17.20 15.93
C ARG A 182 7.31 -16.40 17.17
N GLY A 183 6.51 -15.42 17.60
CA GLY A 183 6.84 -14.55 18.74
C GLY A 183 7.90 -13.50 18.46
N ALA A 184 8.38 -13.35 17.22
CA ALA A 184 9.42 -12.39 16.86
C ALA A 184 8.96 -10.93 17.05
N ILE A 185 7.65 -10.67 16.94
CA ILE A 185 7.09 -9.31 16.99
C ILE A 185 6.64 -8.93 18.43
N ASN A 186 6.25 -9.91 19.24
CA ASN A 186 5.73 -9.63 20.59
C ASN A 186 6.81 -9.16 21.58
N GLY A 187 8.10 -9.46 21.32
CA GLY A 187 9.21 -9.02 22.16
C GLY A 187 9.55 -7.54 22.02
N ALA A 188 9.36 -6.94 20.84
CA ALA A 188 9.82 -5.58 20.56
C ALA A 188 8.86 -4.48 21.03
N VAL A 189 7.55 -4.75 21.08
CA VAL A 189 6.54 -3.75 21.47
C VAL A 189 6.41 -3.65 23.00
N ALA A 190 6.65 -4.76 23.72
CA ALA A 190 6.66 -4.76 25.18
C ALA A 190 7.83 -3.94 25.75
N ASP A 191 8.96 -3.85 25.04
CA ASP A 191 10.14 -3.12 25.47
C ASP A 191 10.04 -1.62 25.15
N ALA A 192 9.54 -1.26 23.95
CA ALA A 192 9.39 0.15 23.56
C ALA A 192 8.31 0.92 24.35
N SER A 193 7.25 0.25 24.82
CA SER A 193 6.26 0.88 25.71
C SER A 193 6.74 1.01 27.17
N SER A 194 7.80 0.30 27.57
CA SER A 194 8.39 0.42 28.91
C SER A 194 9.29 1.67 29.00
N GLU A 195 10.07 1.96 27.95
CA GLU A 195 10.99 3.11 27.97
C GLU A 195 10.30 4.44 27.66
N ALA A 196 9.36 4.48 26.69
CA ALA A 196 8.62 5.70 26.38
C ALA A 196 7.65 6.12 27.52
N GLY A 197 7.16 5.15 28.31
CA GLY A 197 6.36 5.42 29.50
C GLY A 197 7.16 6.02 30.65
N ALA A 198 8.43 5.65 30.80
CA ALA A 198 9.32 6.20 31.82
C ALA A 198 9.77 7.64 31.51
N GLU A 199 10.05 7.94 30.23
CA GLU A 199 10.48 9.29 29.83
C GLU A 199 9.30 10.29 29.77
N ALA A 200 8.12 9.87 29.32
CA ALA A 200 6.92 10.71 29.34
C ALA A 200 6.40 10.99 30.76
N ALA A 201 6.52 10.03 31.69
CA ALA A 201 6.21 10.25 33.11
C ALA A 201 7.20 11.21 33.79
N ALA A 202 8.48 11.19 33.41
CA ALA A 202 9.48 12.13 33.90
C ALA A 202 9.27 13.56 33.35
N ALA A 203 8.87 13.70 32.08
CA ALA A 203 8.58 15.00 31.47
C ALA A 203 7.28 15.63 31.98
N ALA A 204 6.24 14.83 32.24
CA ALA A 204 4.99 15.33 32.83
C ALA A 204 5.18 15.83 34.28
N ALA A 205 6.12 15.25 35.04
CA ALA A 205 6.46 15.71 36.39
C ALA A 205 7.25 17.04 36.41
N GLN A 206 7.94 17.42 35.33
CA GLN A 206 8.65 18.70 35.24
C GLN A 206 7.74 19.88 34.87
N LEU A 207 6.69 19.65 34.07
CA LEU A 207 5.77 20.71 33.65
C LEU A 207 4.81 21.19 34.75
N GLU A 208 4.40 20.32 35.70
CA GLU A 208 3.57 20.76 36.83
C GLU A 208 4.34 21.59 37.89
N ALA A 209 5.67 21.55 37.88
CA ALA A 209 6.48 22.36 38.79
C ALA A 209 6.65 23.82 38.31
N GLU A 210 6.65 24.08 37.00
CA GLU A 210 6.82 25.44 36.46
C GLU A 210 5.52 26.26 36.41
N ASP A 211 4.35 25.63 36.27
CA ASP A 211 3.06 26.34 36.24
C ASP A 211 2.63 26.86 37.63
N ALA A 212 3.13 26.27 38.72
CA ALA A 212 2.89 26.76 40.09
C ALA A 212 3.63 28.07 40.39
N GLU A 213 4.77 28.33 39.75
CA GLU A 213 5.56 29.56 39.95
C GLU A 213 5.04 30.73 39.11
N ALA A 214 4.49 30.47 37.92
CA ALA A 214 3.90 31.49 37.06
C ALA A 214 2.57 32.07 37.61
N ALA A 215 1.77 31.25 38.32
CA ALA A 215 0.51 31.70 38.91
C ALA A 215 0.69 32.71 40.06
N ALA A 216 1.78 32.61 40.84
CA ALA A 216 2.06 33.52 41.96
C ALA A 216 2.53 34.93 41.51
N ALA A 217 3.05 35.07 40.29
CA ALA A 217 3.52 36.34 39.75
C ALA A 217 2.40 37.19 39.12
N ALA A 218 1.33 36.56 38.61
CA ALA A 218 0.23 37.24 37.92
C ALA A 218 -0.67 38.07 38.87
N ASP A 219 -0.86 37.64 40.12
CA ASP A 219 -1.73 38.32 41.09
C ASP A 219 -1.20 39.70 41.52
N LYS A 220 0.12 39.91 41.51
CA LYS A 220 0.72 41.22 41.86
C LYS A 220 0.62 42.25 40.73
N ALA A 221 0.41 41.84 39.47
CA ALA A 221 0.30 42.74 38.33
C ALA A 221 -1.13 43.28 38.11
N ALA A 222 -2.16 42.53 38.51
CA ALA A 222 -3.56 42.92 38.34
C ALA A 222 -3.98 44.10 39.23
N ALA A 223 -3.42 44.21 40.45
CA ALA A 223 -3.79 45.25 41.42
C ALA A 223 -3.38 46.69 41.02
N LYS A 224 -2.42 46.89 40.11
CA LYS A 224 -1.98 48.23 39.70
C LYS A 224 -2.74 48.79 38.48
N ARG A 225 -3.48 47.97 37.74
CA ARG A 225 -4.06 48.37 36.43
C ARG A 225 -5.48 48.95 36.52
N MET A 226 -6.17 48.81 37.66
CA MET A 226 -7.52 49.34 37.87
C MET A 226 -7.62 50.86 38.09
N LYS A 227 -6.53 51.58 38.39
CA LYS A 227 -6.58 53.04 38.63
C LYS A 227 -6.51 53.93 37.37
N ARG A 228 -6.29 53.38 36.17
CA ARG A 228 -6.06 54.20 34.94
C ARG A 228 -7.19 54.20 33.92
N LYS A 229 -8.29 53.46 34.13
CA LYS A 229 -9.38 53.31 33.14
C LYS A 229 -10.62 54.21 33.34
N ALA A 230 -10.59 55.15 34.29
CA ALA A 230 -11.71 56.09 34.49
C ALA A 230 -11.73 57.32 33.55
N LYS A 231 -10.77 57.51 32.63
CA LYS A 231 -10.61 58.79 31.91
C LYS A 231 -10.71 58.75 30.38
N LYS A 232 -11.14 57.66 29.75
CA LYS A 232 -11.15 57.59 28.27
C LYS A 232 -12.38 56.89 27.69
N ALA A 233 -13.55 57.39 28.04
CA ALA A 233 -14.81 57.08 27.37
C ALA A 233 -15.35 58.36 26.72
N LYS A 234 -14.69 58.83 25.65
CA LYS A 234 -15.22 59.89 24.78
C LYS A 234 -14.48 59.92 23.42
N SER A 235 -14.88 59.04 22.51
CA SER A 235 -14.92 59.21 21.04
C SER A 235 -14.93 57.82 20.40
N GLY A 236 -16.05 57.36 19.86
CA GLY A 236 -16.33 57.42 18.41
C GLY A 236 -16.21 55.99 17.87
N GLY A 237 -17.11 55.42 17.05
CA GLY A 237 -18.12 56.00 16.17
C GLY A 237 -17.82 55.55 14.73
N GLY A 238 -18.74 54.81 14.11
CA GLY A 238 -18.75 54.41 12.68
C GLY A 238 -18.02 53.09 12.40
N GLY A 239 -18.50 52.15 11.56
CA GLY A 239 -19.42 52.18 10.42
C GLY A 239 -18.75 51.32 9.32
N ALA A 240 -19.31 50.17 8.94
CA ALA A 240 -20.19 49.95 7.77
C ALA A 240 -19.47 49.62 6.45
N GLY A 241 -19.95 48.56 5.77
CA GLY A 241 -19.70 48.23 4.35
C GLY A 241 -18.56 47.23 4.10
N GLY A 242 -18.63 46.27 3.18
CA GLY A 242 -19.58 46.01 2.09
C GLY A 242 -18.84 45.39 0.89
N GLY A 243 -19.53 44.56 0.09
CA GLY A 243 -19.12 44.12 -1.26
C GLY A 243 -18.17 42.92 -1.31
N GLY A 244 -18.25 41.99 -2.26
CA GLY A 244 -18.98 41.93 -3.52
C GLY A 244 -18.13 41.18 -4.56
N GLY A 245 -18.78 40.60 -5.58
CA GLY A 245 -18.13 40.30 -6.86
C GLY A 245 -17.98 38.82 -7.21
N GLY A 246 -18.89 38.32 -8.05
CA GLY A 246 -18.66 37.16 -8.91
C GLY A 246 -18.21 37.59 -10.32
N ILE A 247 -17.60 36.67 -11.08
CA ILE A 247 -17.20 36.78 -12.50
C ILE A 247 -16.43 35.49 -12.88
N VAL A 248 -16.32 34.96 -14.11
CA VAL A 248 -17.11 34.86 -15.37
C VAL A 248 -16.69 33.50 -15.98
N ALA A 249 -17.56 32.91 -16.79
CA ALA A 249 -17.27 31.80 -17.69
C ALA A 249 -16.40 32.21 -18.89
N GLU A 250 -15.67 31.24 -19.45
CA GLU A 250 -15.50 31.04 -20.89
C GLU A 250 -15.43 29.54 -21.19
#